data_AF-A0A9B2MKL6-F1
#
_entry.id   AF-A0A9B2MKL6-F1
#
_cell.length_a   1.000
_cell.length_b   1.000
_cell.length_c   1.000
_cell.angle_alpha   90.00
_cell.angle_beta   90.00
_cell.angle_gamma   90.00
#
_symmetry.space_group_name_H-M   'P 1'
#
loop_
_entity.id
_entity.type
_entity.pdbx_description
1 polymer ?
#
loop_
_entity_poly.entity_id
_entity_poly.type
_entity_poly.pdbx_seq_one_letter_code
_entity_poly.pdbx_strand_id
1 'polypeptide(L)'
;MYSSEKRGKEDSPMIDSVLHDLIQQTKRARSPTAETESNNKLRAVGHTFTPLNYTSQSDVPIRAPSTTVRGKVLLLFGPAIQNWKKQNEHDVSIVKADNSHIPKGALYMFEMFSNQGAILTMHCQSFGERLCYAWNAIEPPNSNIRYIRNIAPIKPVVFRTWGRLFITTEKPSGRKIVMLEGTKRLKIQKQAPILHLNLKGIKHYSVFTGQIVAVEGIITTEDTLTVNKLFVKGYAPLFDVPKISKDIKIYVAAGPFTPSDNLNYQPLWDLMERVVEDEPNMLILVGPFVEYTHPEIKKCSLKETFQDFFDTLLTKILQYLQGKSTRIILVPSNRDVHHHPVFPTPEFILNTNKLGSNTTNICSMPDPCIINVDGLHIGVTSVDVLRHLGQQEVSNTPGMDRLGRLAEHVLSQSSFYPVYPPPPGLNLDTRLWKQYACFERQPHVLILPSDVRHYCKPLNECLVLNPERLQKYICAKLCVRPMNNGKWDPNRVSCEIVKV
;
A
#
# COMPACT_ATOMS: atom_id res chain seq x y z
N MET A 1 17.17 13.84 73.76
CA MET A 1 16.20 14.93 74.07
C MET A 1 15.45 15.29 72.79
N TYR A 2 14.21 15.74 72.91
CA TYR A 2 13.34 16.13 71.80
C TYR A 2 13.86 17.36 71.04
N SER A 3 13.69 17.39 69.72
CA SER A 3 12.67 18.24 69.09
C SER A 3 12.41 17.81 67.65
N SER A 4 11.20 18.06 67.16
CA SER A 4 10.73 17.71 65.83
C SER A 4 10.08 18.94 65.18
N GLU A 5 10.46 19.26 63.94
CA GLU A 5 9.78 20.32 63.17
C GLU A 5 9.31 19.84 61.80
N LYS A 6 8.14 20.36 61.44
CA LYS A 6 7.29 19.92 60.33
C LYS A 6 7.69 20.62 59.05
N ARG A 7 7.65 19.91 57.92
CA ARG A 7 7.73 20.51 56.59
C ARG A 7 6.31 20.81 56.10
N GLY A 8 5.95 22.09 55.97
CA GLY A 8 4.68 22.53 55.41
C GLY A 8 4.61 22.30 53.89
N LYS A 9 3.39 22.17 53.37
CA LYS A 9 3.07 22.25 51.94
C LYS A 9 2.39 23.59 51.65
N GLU A 10 2.68 24.16 50.49
CA GLU A 10 1.91 25.25 49.88
C GLU A 10 1.08 24.70 48.70
N ASP A 11 0.00 25.40 48.37
CA ASP A 11 -0.92 25.17 47.25
C ASP A 11 -1.02 26.48 46.44
N SER A 12 -1.38 26.55 45.15
CA SER A 12 -1.99 25.61 44.19
C SER A 12 -1.73 26.19 42.77
N PRO A 13 -2.56 26.06 41.69
CA PRO A 13 -3.59 25.06 41.33
C PRO A 13 -3.49 24.49 39.87
N MET A 14 -4.30 23.46 39.61
CA MET A 14 -4.99 23.09 38.34
C MET A 14 -4.27 23.07 36.97
N ILE A 15 -3.98 21.84 36.47
CA ILE A 15 -4.23 21.41 35.05
C ILE A 15 -4.74 19.95 34.94
N ASP A 16 -4.43 19.05 35.89
CA ASP A 16 -4.56 17.58 35.71
C ASP A 16 -5.97 16.93 35.68
N SER A 17 -7.07 17.70 35.72
CA SER A 17 -8.42 17.12 35.98
C SER A 17 -9.17 16.53 34.77
N VAL A 18 -8.53 16.35 33.61
CA VAL A 18 -9.21 15.88 32.36
C VAL A 18 -8.77 14.47 31.93
N LEU A 19 -7.68 13.93 32.47
CA LEU A 19 -7.11 12.65 32.02
C LEU A 19 -7.62 11.42 32.81
N HIS A 20 -8.34 11.60 33.92
CA HIS A 20 -8.57 10.52 34.89
C HIS A 20 -9.87 9.71 34.67
N ASP A 21 -10.83 10.21 33.86
CA ASP A 21 -12.16 9.59 33.71
C ASP A 21 -12.29 8.56 32.58
N LEU A 22 -11.25 8.32 31.76
CA LEU A 22 -11.33 7.41 30.60
C LEU A 22 -10.78 5.99 30.82
N ILE A 23 -10.34 5.62 32.03
CA ILE A 23 -9.60 4.36 32.28
C ILE A 23 -10.37 3.34 33.17
N GLN A 24 -11.59 3.65 33.63
CA GLN A 24 -12.41 2.68 34.37
C GLN A 24 -13.74 2.31 33.66
N GLN A 25 -13.66 1.38 32.70
CA GLN A 25 -14.64 0.31 32.57
C GLN A 25 -14.18 -0.80 31.61
N THR A 26 -13.56 -1.85 32.16
CA THR A 26 -13.44 -3.15 31.47
C THR A 26 -13.33 -4.26 32.51
N LYS A 27 -14.46 -4.91 32.82
CA LYS A 27 -14.48 -6.06 33.74
C LYS A 27 -13.79 -7.26 33.08
N ARG A 28 -12.76 -7.80 33.75
CA ARG A 28 -12.08 -9.04 33.34
C ARG A 28 -13.03 -10.24 33.39
N ALA A 29 -13.16 -10.97 32.29
CA ALA A 29 -13.64 -12.35 32.34
C ALA A 29 -12.51 -13.27 32.86
N ARG A 30 -12.84 -14.24 33.72
CA ARG A 30 -11.90 -15.26 34.23
C ARG A 30 -12.04 -16.55 33.42
N SER A 31 -10.94 -17.26 33.23
CA SER A 31 -10.92 -18.61 32.66
C SER A 31 -11.61 -19.62 33.59
N PRO A 32 -12.39 -20.60 33.07
CA PRO A 32 -12.88 -21.72 33.87
C PRO A 32 -11.82 -22.82 34.03
N THR A 33 -11.69 -23.36 35.24
CA THR A 33 -10.99 -24.62 35.54
C THR A 33 -11.86 -25.85 35.26
N ALA A 34 -11.24 -27.03 35.25
CA ALA A 34 -11.86 -28.31 34.90
C ALA A 34 -12.71 -28.94 36.03
N GLU A 35 -13.17 -30.19 35.77
CA GLU A 35 -14.11 -31.04 36.53
C GLU A 35 -15.60 -30.79 36.18
N THR A 36 -16.48 -31.80 36.02
CA THR A 36 -16.35 -33.27 36.16
C THR A 36 -17.20 -34.02 35.13
N GLU A 37 -17.00 -35.33 34.97
CA GLU A 37 -17.70 -36.16 33.97
C GLU A 37 -19.22 -36.29 34.22
N SER A 38 -20.02 -36.34 33.14
CA SER A 38 -21.32 -37.00 33.17
C SER A 38 -21.57 -37.78 31.87
N ASN A 39 -21.74 -39.09 32.00
CA ASN A 39 -21.93 -40.00 30.87
C ASN A 39 -23.37 -39.94 30.34
N ASN A 40 -23.59 -39.27 29.21
CA ASN A 40 -24.79 -39.42 28.41
C ASN A 40 -24.44 -39.61 26.93
N LYS A 41 -24.48 -40.87 26.46
CA LYS A 41 -24.19 -41.26 25.08
C LYS A 41 -25.32 -40.82 24.14
N LEU A 42 -25.30 -39.56 23.72
CA LEU A 42 -26.03 -39.09 22.56
C LEU A 42 -25.42 -39.72 21.30
N ARG A 43 -26.10 -40.73 20.73
CA ARG A 43 -25.75 -41.28 19.42
C ARG A 43 -25.84 -40.16 18.38
N ALA A 44 -24.71 -39.86 17.73
CA ALA A 44 -24.73 -39.01 16.54
C ALA A 44 -25.58 -39.70 15.46
N VAL A 45 -26.72 -39.11 15.12
CA VAL A 45 -27.50 -39.50 13.94
C VAL A 45 -26.65 -39.15 12.73
N GLY A 46 -26.27 -40.17 11.95
CA GLY A 46 -25.43 -40.02 10.78
C GLY A 46 -26.16 -39.27 9.67
N HIS A 47 -26.15 -37.95 9.72
CA HIS A 47 -26.53 -37.12 8.57
C HIS A 47 -25.50 -37.33 7.46
N THR A 48 -25.91 -38.05 6.42
CA THR A 48 -25.13 -38.26 5.22
C THR A 48 -24.85 -36.91 4.57
N PHE A 49 -23.61 -36.43 4.66
CA PHE A 49 -23.17 -35.22 3.97
C PHE A 49 -23.21 -35.47 2.46
N THR A 50 -24.31 -35.05 1.83
CA THR A 50 -24.43 -35.01 0.37
C THR A 50 -23.85 -33.68 -0.13
N PRO A 51 -22.88 -33.70 -1.08
CA PRO A 51 -22.29 -32.48 -1.59
C PRO A 51 -23.26 -31.81 -2.56
N LEU A 52 -23.76 -30.62 -2.17
CA LEU A 52 -24.20 -29.60 -3.11
C LEU A 52 -23.23 -28.44 -3.02
N ASN A 53 -22.53 -28.15 -4.12
CA ASN A 53 -21.66 -26.99 -4.28
C ASN A 53 -22.44 -25.68 -4.05
N TYR A 54 -21.78 -24.52 -4.09
CA TYR A 54 -22.48 -23.24 -4.17
C TYR A 54 -23.34 -23.21 -5.44
N THR A 55 -24.65 -23.40 -5.27
CA THR A 55 -25.63 -23.16 -6.33
C THR A 55 -25.87 -21.66 -6.40
N SER A 56 -25.50 -21.03 -7.52
CA SER A 56 -25.82 -19.62 -7.79
C SER A 56 -27.32 -19.39 -7.63
N GLN A 57 -27.72 -18.37 -6.87
CA GLN A 57 -29.12 -17.96 -6.80
C GLN A 57 -29.58 -17.53 -8.20
N SER A 58 -30.61 -18.20 -8.73
CA SER A 58 -31.11 -18.01 -10.10
C SER A 58 -31.62 -16.59 -10.40
N ASP A 59 -31.98 -15.86 -9.34
CA ASP A 59 -32.73 -14.62 -9.44
C ASP A 59 -31.85 -13.37 -9.28
N VAL A 60 -30.51 -13.52 -9.24
CA VAL A 60 -29.59 -12.38 -9.20
C VAL A 60 -29.45 -11.75 -10.60
N PRO A 61 -29.82 -10.48 -10.80
CA PRO A 61 -29.72 -9.84 -12.11
C PRO A 61 -28.26 -9.78 -12.59
N ILE A 62 -27.99 -10.25 -13.80
CA ILE A 62 -26.67 -10.14 -14.44
C ILE A 62 -26.42 -8.65 -14.75
N ARG A 63 -25.71 -7.97 -13.84
CA ARG A 63 -25.25 -6.57 -13.99
C ARG A 63 -23.95 -6.47 -14.80
N ALA A 64 -23.74 -7.37 -15.77
CA ALA A 64 -22.72 -7.18 -16.78
C ALA A 64 -22.98 -5.85 -17.52
N PRO A 65 -21.95 -5.05 -17.84
CA PRO A 65 -22.14 -3.88 -18.66
C PRO A 65 -22.79 -4.29 -20.00
N SER A 66 -23.68 -3.45 -20.53
CA SER A 66 -24.23 -3.65 -21.87
C SER A 66 -23.09 -3.91 -22.87
N THR A 67 -23.31 -4.79 -23.84
CA THR A 67 -22.36 -5.09 -24.92
C THR A 67 -21.86 -3.83 -25.64
N THR A 68 -22.66 -2.74 -25.64
CA THR A 68 -22.30 -1.41 -26.14
C THR A 68 -21.19 -0.68 -25.35
N VAL A 69 -20.84 -1.15 -24.15
CA VAL A 69 -19.82 -0.58 -23.25
C VAL A 69 -18.59 -1.50 -23.14
N ARG A 70 -18.68 -2.75 -23.58
CA ARG A 70 -17.56 -3.71 -23.61
C ARG A 70 -16.40 -3.15 -24.46
N GLY A 71 -15.16 -3.26 -23.96
CA GLY A 71 -13.98 -2.73 -24.65
C GLY A 71 -13.84 -1.20 -24.66
N LYS A 72 -14.76 -0.44 -24.05
CA LYS A 72 -14.69 1.04 -24.04
C LYS A 72 -13.43 1.53 -23.32
N VAL A 73 -12.57 2.23 -24.04
CA VAL A 73 -11.41 2.95 -23.47
C VAL A 73 -11.90 4.10 -22.59
N LEU A 74 -11.48 4.08 -21.32
CA LEU A 74 -11.75 5.12 -20.31
C LEU A 74 -10.61 6.12 -20.19
N LEU A 75 -9.37 5.67 -20.41
CA LEU A 75 -8.16 6.48 -20.46
C LEU A 75 -7.18 5.86 -21.46
N LEU A 76 -6.58 6.71 -22.29
CA LEU A 76 -5.46 6.37 -23.17
C LEU A 76 -4.23 7.21 -22.78
N PHE A 77 -3.07 6.58 -22.69
CA PHE A 77 -1.76 7.23 -22.57
C PHE A 77 -0.82 6.65 -23.63
N GLY A 78 -0.05 7.52 -24.30
CA GLY A 78 0.79 7.13 -25.44
C GLY A 78 -0.02 6.77 -26.69
N PRO A 79 0.65 6.27 -27.75
CA PRO A 79 -0.01 5.84 -28.99
C PRO A 79 -0.96 4.65 -28.77
N ALA A 80 -2.13 4.67 -29.41
CA ALA A 80 -3.09 3.55 -29.36
C ALA A 80 -2.52 2.27 -29.98
N ILE A 81 -2.88 1.10 -29.43
CA ILE A 81 -2.32 -0.19 -29.83
C ILE A 81 -3.38 -0.98 -30.61
N GLN A 82 -3.17 -1.15 -31.92
CA GLN A 82 -4.12 -1.82 -32.82
C GLN A 82 -4.27 -3.33 -32.57
N ASN A 83 -3.21 -3.98 -32.09
CA ASN A 83 -3.19 -5.43 -31.87
C ASN A 83 -2.57 -5.72 -30.51
N TRP A 84 -3.34 -6.32 -29.61
CA TRP A 84 -2.91 -6.67 -28.25
C TRP A 84 -2.25 -8.05 -28.13
N LYS A 85 -2.28 -8.87 -29.19
CA LYS A 85 -1.61 -10.18 -29.26
C LYS A 85 -0.10 -10.05 -29.22
N LYS A 86 0.57 -10.89 -28.43
CA LYS A 86 2.04 -10.99 -28.43
C LYS A 86 2.54 -11.25 -29.86
N GLN A 87 3.57 -10.53 -30.30
CA GLN A 87 3.98 -10.55 -31.71
C GLN A 87 4.88 -11.73 -32.10
N ASN A 88 5.38 -12.52 -31.14
CA ASN A 88 6.38 -13.57 -31.35
C ASN A 88 6.32 -14.66 -30.25
N GLU A 89 6.98 -15.79 -30.47
CA GLU A 89 7.34 -16.79 -29.43
C GLU A 89 8.42 -16.30 -28.44
N HIS A 90 8.55 -14.99 -28.24
CA HIS A 90 9.48 -14.46 -27.24
C HIS A 90 8.92 -14.75 -25.85
N ASP A 91 9.51 -15.75 -25.18
CA ASP A 91 9.31 -15.97 -23.76
C ASP A 91 10.02 -14.86 -22.98
N VAL A 92 9.34 -14.30 -21.99
CA VAL A 92 9.82 -13.15 -21.19
C VAL A 92 10.29 -13.66 -19.84
N SER A 93 11.50 -13.28 -19.42
CA SER A 93 12.00 -13.70 -18.11
C SER A 93 11.27 -12.94 -17.01
N ILE A 94 10.50 -13.64 -16.18
CA ILE A 94 9.74 -13.06 -15.07
C ILE A 94 10.32 -13.55 -13.75
N VAL A 95 10.98 -12.66 -13.02
CA VAL A 95 11.58 -12.95 -11.72
C VAL A 95 11.25 -11.86 -10.70
N LYS A 96 11.50 -12.14 -9.42
CA LYS A 96 11.60 -11.10 -8.40
C LYS A 96 12.84 -10.25 -8.70
N ALA A 97 12.73 -8.94 -8.60
CA ALA A 97 13.90 -8.07 -8.73
C ALA A 97 14.89 -8.25 -7.57
N ASP A 98 16.12 -7.75 -7.72
CA ASP A 98 17.18 -7.86 -6.70
C ASP A 98 17.00 -6.85 -5.55
N ASN A 99 15.82 -6.87 -4.93
CA ASN A 99 15.49 -6.16 -3.71
C ASN A 99 15.03 -7.16 -2.63
N SER A 100 15.00 -6.75 -1.36
CA SER A 100 14.39 -7.58 -0.33
C SER A 100 12.89 -7.68 -0.55
N HIS A 101 12.36 -8.91 -0.65
CA HIS A 101 10.93 -9.21 -0.56
C HIS A 101 10.65 -10.06 0.67
N ILE A 102 9.44 -9.94 1.22
CA ILE A 102 9.03 -10.72 2.38
C ILE A 102 9.07 -12.24 2.08
N PRO A 103 9.70 -13.08 2.94
CA PRO A 103 9.86 -14.51 2.68
C PRO A 103 8.55 -15.28 2.83
N LYS A 104 8.44 -16.43 2.15
CA LYS A 104 7.22 -17.28 2.16
C LYS A 104 6.80 -17.69 3.57
N GLY A 105 7.77 -18.05 4.43
CA GLY A 105 7.57 -18.43 5.83
C GLY A 105 7.60 -17.24 6.80
N ALA A 106 7.18 -16.05 6.38
CA ALA A 106 7.13 -14.89 7.26
C ALA A 106 6.15 -15.11 8.43
N LEU A 107 6.65 -14.96 9.65
CA LEU A 107 5.85 -15.05 10.87
C LEU A 107 5.42 -13.67 11.35
N TYR A 108 4.13 -13.54 11.61
CA TYR A 108 3.50 -12.37 12.22
C TYR A 108 3.28 -12.68 13.70
N MET A 109 3.70 -11.77 14.57
CA MET A 109 3.64 -11.94 16.03
C MET A 109 3.06 -10.65 16.66
N PHE A 110 3.34 -10.41 17.94
CA PHE A 110 3.02 -9.13 18.58
C PHE A 110 4.09 -8.08 18.27
N GLU A 111 3.69 -6.83 18.06
CA GLU A 111 4.62 -5.70 18.05
C GLU A 111 4.83 -5.16 19.47
N MET A 112 6.09 -5.07 19.90
CA MET A 112 6.44 -4.32 21.10
C MET A 112 6.54 -2.82 20.77
N PHE A 113 5.78 -1.96 21.45
CA PHE A 113 5.81 -0.51 21.19
C PHE A 113 7.20 0.13 21.31
N SER A 114 8.09 -0.43 22.14
CA SER A 114 9.50 -0.04 22.21
C SER A 114 10.22 -0.24 20.88
N ASN A 115 10.00 -1.40 20.24
CA ASN A 115 10.67 -1.82 19.02
C ASN A 115 10.07 -1.09 17.82
N GLN A 116 8.74 -0.99 17.75
CA GLN A 116 8.01 -0.18 16.77
C GLN A 116 8.50 1.27 16.80
N GLY A 117 8.53 1.90 17.98
CA GLY A 117 9.04 3.26 18.16
C GLY A 117 10.51 3.41 17.75
N ALA A 118 11.36 2.41 18.03
CA ALA A 118 12.76 2.42 17.60
C ALA A 118 12.89 2.32 16.06
N ILE A 119 12.17 1.41 15.42
CA ILE A 119 12.15 1.23 13.95
C ILE A 119 11.72 2.52 13.26
N LEU A 120 10.62 3.13 13.71
CA LEU A 120 10.12 4.40 13.20
C LEU A 120 11.12 5.53 13.41
N THR A 121 11.81 5.56 14.55
CA THR A 121 12.85 6.57 14.85
C THR A 121 14.05 6.43 13.90
N MET A 122 14.60 5.22 13.78
CA MET A 122 15.75 4.92 12.90
C MET A 122 15.43 5.19 11.43
N HIS A 123 14.20 4.91 11.00
CA HIS A 123 13.74 5.22 9.65
C HIS A 123 13.65 6.74 9.41
N CYS A 124 13.04 7.49 10.34
CA CYS A 124 12.97 8.95 10.24
C CYS A 124 14.37 9.59 10.21
N GLN A 125 15.31 9.07 11.02
CA GLN A 125 16.70 9.51 10.99
C GLN A 125 17.36 9.24 9.63
N SER A 126 17.46 7.98 9.22
CA SER A 126 18.17 7.57 8.00
C SER A 126 17.57 8.19 6.72
N PHE A 127 16.23 8.22 6.61
CA PHE A 127 15.55 8.82 5.48
C PHE A 127 15.73 10.34 5.46
N GLY A 128 15.59 11.00 6.60
CA GLY A 128 15.73 12.45 6.71
C GLY A 128 17.15 12.97 6.51
N GLU A 129 18.17 12.23 6.95
CA GLU A 129 19.58 12.51 6.63
C GLU A 129 19.81 12.42 5.10
N ARG A 130 19.30 11.38 4.43
CA ARG A 130 19.33 11.25 2.96
C ARG A 130 18.58 12.39 2.25
N LEU A 131 17.41 12.76 2.76
CA LEU A 131 16.57 13.83 2.23
C LEU A 131 17.26 15.21 2.31
N CYS A 132 17.97 15.48 3.41
CA CYS A 132 18.73 16.72 3.57
C CYS A 132 20.02 16.73 2.73
N TYR A 133 20.68 15.58 2.55
CA TYR A 133 21.78 15.45 1.60
C TYR A 133 21.32 15.78 0.17
N ALA A 134 20.20 15.20 -0.28
CA ALA A 134 19.61 15.48 -1.59
C ALA A 134 19.21 16.95 -1.77
N TRP A 135 18.71 17.61 -0.70
CA TRP A 135 18.42 19.04 -0.72
C TRP A 135 19.70 19.88 -0.88
N ASN A 136 20.74 19.60 -0.11
CA ASN A 136 22.00 20.34 -0.18
C ASN A 136 22.68 20.18 -1.55
N ALA A 137 22.54 19.02 -2.20
CA ALA A 137 23.11 18.76 -3.53
C ALA A 137 22.46 19.56 -4.68
N ILE A 138 21.26 20.12 -4.48
CA ILE A 138 20.56 20.94 -5.48
C ILE A 138 20.53 22.44 -5.15
N GLU A 139 21.00 22.85 -3.97
CA GLU A 139 21.08 24.27 -3.60
C GLU A 139 22.47 24.88 -3.89
N PRO A 140 22.57 26.21 -4.06
CA PRO A 140 23.85 26.87 -4.29
C PRO A 140 24.85 26.61 -3.15
N PRO A 141 26.15 26.36 -3.43
CA PRO A 141 27.15 25.99 -2.43
C PRO A 141 27.30 26.95 -1.23
N ASN A 142 26.88 28.21 -1.39
CA ASN A 142 27.04 29.27 -0.40
C ASN A 142 25.86 29.40 0.58
N SER A 143 24.92 28.44 0.62
CA SER A 143 23.87 28.41 1.64
C SER A 143 24.48 28.01 3.01
N ASN A 144 25.06 28.97 3.75
CA ASN A 144 25.62 28.79 5.10
C ASN A 144 24.53 28.55 6.17
N ILE A 145 23.68 27.56 5.94
CA ILE A 145 22.47 27.29 6.73
C ILE A 145 22.78 26.18 7.72
N ARG A 146 22.56 26.48 9.01
CA ARG A 146 22.90 25.59 10.10
C ARG A 146 22.07 24.30 10.03
N TYR A 147 22.75 23.17 9.96
CA TYR A 147 22.11 21.85 10.04
C TYR A 147 22.00 21.39 11.50
N ILE A 148 20.84 20.87 11.90
CA ILE A 148 20.59 20.40 13.27
C ILE A 148 19.88 19.06 13.20
N ARG A 149 20.48 18.03 13.82
CA ARG A 149 19.98 16.64 13.75
C ARG A 149 18.80 16.33 14.66
N ASN A 150 18.46 17.24 15.55
CA ASN A 150 17.31 17.12 16.42
C ASN A 150 16.70 18.49 16.66
N ILE A 151 15.38 18.54 16.71
CA ILE A 151 14.66 19.74 17.08
C ILE A 151 15.05 20.10 18.53
N ALA A 152 15.47 21.34 18.74
CA ALA A 152 15.76 21.87 20.07
C ALA A 152 15.47 23.37 20.06
N PRO A 153 14.89 23.95 21.13
CA PRO A 153 14.76 25.38 21.27
C PRO A 153 16.17 25.99 21.33
N ILE A 154 16.54 26.69 20.27
CA ILE A 154 17.81 27.39 20.10
C ILE A 154 17.46 28.86 19.88
N LYS A 155 18.39 29.77 20.21
CA LYS A 155 18.28 31.21 19.91
C LYS A 155 17.76 31.42 18.47
N PRO A 156 16.92 32.44 18.21
CA PRO A 156 16.24 32.63 16.93
C PRO A 156 17.24 32.80 15.78
N VAL A 157 17.52 31.69 15.11
CA VAL A 157 18.48 31.52 14.02
C VAL A 157 17.82 30.58 13.02
N VAL A 158 17.97 30.85 11.72
CA VAL A 158 17.44 29.95 10.69
C VAL A 158 18.26 28.67 10.62
N PHE A 159 17.59 27.52 10.61
CA PHE A 159 18.24 26.21 10.53
C PHE A 159 17.46 25.22 9.66
N ARG A 160 18.15 24.14 9.24
CA ARG A 160 17.56 22.95 8.64
C ARG A 160 17.48 21.82 9.65
N THR A 161 16.32 21.16 9.69
CA THR A 161 16.05 19.92 10.42
C THR A 161 15.14 19.04 9.58
N TRP A 162 14.92 17.81 10.04
CA TRP A 162 13.89 16.92 9.52
C TRP A 162 13.09 16.32 10.66
N GLY A 163 12.02 15.62 10.31
CA GLY A 163 11.17 14.91 11.25
C GLY A 163 10.00 14.23 10.54
N ARG A 164 9.18 13.52 11.31
CA ARG A 164 7.93 12.92 10.84
C ARG A 164 6.77 13.87 11.07
N LEU A 165 5.89 14.01 10.08
CA LEU A 165 4.66 14.77 10.22
C LEU A 165 3.55 13.95 10.89
N PHE A 166 2.86 14.57 11.81
CA PHE A 166 1.59 14.09 12.38
C PHE A 166 0.58 15.23 12.30
N ILE A 167 -0.64 14.93 11.87
CA ILE A 167 -1.69 15.93 11.62
C ILE A 167 -2.82 15.72 12.62
N THR A 168 -3.03 16.70 13.49
CA THR A 168 -4.17 16.74 14.41
C THR A 168 -5.29 17.57 13.83
N THR A 169 -6.50 17.44 14.38
CA THR A 169 -7.62 18.33 14.09
C THR A 169 -8.01 19.07 15.35
N GLU A 170 -7.98 20.40 15.29
CA GLU A 170 -8.42 21.27 16.37
C GLU A 170 -9.95 21.18 16.53
N LYS A 171 -10.40 20.80 17.73
CA LYS A 171 -11.79 20.95 18.15
C LYS A 171 -11.89 22.34 18.82
N PRO A 172 -12.81 23.24 18.45
CA PRO A 172 -14.01 23.02 17.63
C PRO A 172 -13.89 23.43 16.14
N SER A 173 -12.79 24.06 15.72
CA SER A 173 -12.67 24.71 14.40
C SER A 173 -12.65 23.73 13.21
N GLY A 174 -12.38 22.44 13.44
CA GLY A 174 -12.14 21.46 12.38
C GLY A 174 -10.82 21.68 11.62
N ARG A 175 -10.00 22.63 12.08
CA ARG A 175 -8.75 23.01 11.42
C ARG A 175 -7.72 21.90 11.57
N LYS A 176 -7.16 21.44 10.46
CA LYS A 176 -6.00 20.54 10.46
C LYS A 176 -4.75 21.31 10.90
N ILE A 177 -4.10 20.83 11.95
CA ILE A 177 -2.83 21.34 12.50
C ILE A 177 -1.73 20.37 12.09
N VAL A 178 -0.64 20.89 11.52
CA VAL A 178 0.52 20.09 11.11
C VAL A 178 1.58 20.18 12.20
N MET A 179 2.06 19.04 12.69
CA MET A 179 3.11 18.95 13.70
C MET A 179 4.29 18.10 13.19
N LEU A 180 5.50 18.41 13.65
CA LEU A 180 6.74 17.70 13.29
C LEU A 180 7.34 17.05 14.53
N GLU A 181 7.39 15.72 14.52
CA GLU A 181 8.08 14.88 15.49
C GLU A 181 9.58 14.76 15.12
N GLY A 182 10.46 15.15 16.03
CA GLY A 182 11.91 14.96 15.89
C GLY A 182 12.37 13.51 16.10
N THR A 183 13.66 13.24 15.95
CA THR A 183 14.20 11.87 15.98
C THR A 183 14.80 11.46 17.33
N LYS A 184 15.33 12.39 18.12
CA LYS A 184 16.04 12.06 19.37
C LYS A 184 15.23 12.46 20.60
N ARG A 185 14.86 11.45 21.40
CA ARG A 185 14.25 11.62 22.72
C ARG A 185 15.18 12.41 23.64
N LEU A 186 14.63 13.38 24.37
CA LEU A 186 15.40 14.15 25.35
C LEU A 186 15.64 13.30 26.61
N LYS A 187 16.71 13.60 27.37
CA LYS A 187 16.97 12.88 28.64
C LYS A 187 15.93 13.18 29.72
N ILE A 188 15.31 14.36 29.65
CA ILE A 188 14.37 14.90 30.64
C ILE A 188 12.94 14.51 30.26
N GLN A 189 12.50 14.92 29.06
CA GLN A 189 11.24 14.48 28.46
C GLN A 189 11.51 13.18 27.69
N LYS A 190 10.95 12.04 28.15
CA LYS A 190 11.15 10.69 27.56
C LYS A 190 10.57 10.51 26.13
N GLN A 191 10.21 11.60 25.47
CA GLN A 191 9.59 11.66 24.15
C GLN A 191 10.48 12.46 23.19
N ALA A 192 10.22 12.35 21.89
CA ALA A 192 10.83 13.24 20.91
C ALA A 192 10.22 14.65 21.03
N PRO A 193 10.99 15.71 20.72
CA PRO A 193 10.44 17.06 20.59
C PRO A 193 9.39 17.10 19.47
N ILE A 194 8.27 17.78 19.72
CA ILE A 194 7.19 18.00 18.75
C ILE A 194 7.00 19.52 18.61
N LEU A 195 6.99 20.03 17.38
CA LEU A 195 6.67 21.44 17.10
C LEU A 195 5.47 21.55 16.16
N HIS A 196 4.67 22.58 16.34
CA HIS A 196 3.69 23.05 15.37
C HIS A 196 4.41 23.67 14.16
N LEU A 197 3.99 23.29 12.95
CA LEU A 197 4.55 23.79 11.69
C LEU A 197 3.66 24.87 11.09
N ASN A 198 4.11 26.13 11.25
CA ASN A 198 3.51 27.27 10.59
C ASN A 198 3.93 27.31 9.11
N LEU A 199 3.13 26.68 8.25
CA LEU A 199 3.32 26.60 6.79
C LEU A 199 2.84 27.85 6.02
N LYS A 200 2.44 28.94 6.68
CA LYS A 200 1.91 30.15 6.00
C LYS A 200 2.86 30.76 4.98
N GLY A 201 4.18 30.63 5.16
CA GLY A 201 5.20 31.08 4.21
C GLY A 201 5.37 30.19 2.97
N ILE A 202 4.80 28.97 2.98
CA ILE A 202 5.01 27.99 1.91
C ILE A 202 3.91 28.13 0.84
N LYS A 203 4.29 28.75 -0.28
CA LYS A 203 3.39 29.02 -1.42
C LYS A 203 2.58 27.81 -1.86
N HIS A 204 3.23 26.65 -2.00
CA HIS A 204 2.61 25.39 -2.42
C HIS A 204 3.13 24.23 -1.58
N TYR A 205 2.24 23.52 -0.92
CA TYR A 205 2.54 22.28 -0.20
C TYR A 205 1.40 21.26 -0.33
N SER A 206 1.79 20.00 -0.24
CA SER A 206 0.93 18.89 0.15
C SER A 206 1.72 18.03 1.14
N VAL A 207 1.08 17.70 2.26
CA VAL A 207 1.67 16.92 3.35
C VAL A 207 0.65 15.94 3.91
N PHE A 208 1.11 14.86 4.54
CA PHE A 208 0.23 13.84 5.12
C PHE A 208 0.83 13.22 6.39
N THR A 209 -0.02 12.58 7.20
CA THR A 209 0.35 11.91 8.45
C THR A 209 1.28 10.71 8.19
N GLY A 210 2.48 10.75 8.76
CA GLY A 210 3.55 9.75 8.59
C GLY A 210 4.71 10.21 7.70
N GLN A 211 4.50 11.25 6.89
CA GLN A 211 5.51 11.75 5.94
C GLN A 211 6.78 12.24 6.66
N ILE A 212 7.94 11.81 6.18
CA ILE A 212 9.23 12.33 6.63
C ILE A 212 9.64 13.48 5.71
N VAL A 213 9.84 14.66 6.30
CA VAL A 213 10.12 15.91 5.58
C VAL A 213 11.37 16.59 6.12
N ALA A 214 12.05 17.35 5.27
CA ALA A 214 13.08 18.28 5.67
C ALA A 214 12.52 19.71 5.60
N VAL A 215 12.82 20.52 6.60
CA VAL A 215 12.32 21.89 6.74
C VAL A 215 13.47 22.85 7.05
N GLU A 216 13.39 24.04 6.48
CA GLU A 216 14.22 25.19 6.82
C GLU A 216 13.32 26.23 7.45
N GLY A 217 13.68 26.75 8.62
CA GLY A 217 12.82 27.67 9.35
C GLY A 217 13.47 28.23 10.61
N ILE A 218 12.65 28.91 11.39
CA ILE A 218 13.04 29.55 12.64
C ILE A 218 11.99 29.27 13.73
N ILE A 219 12.46 28.93 14.92
CA ILE A 219 11.62 28.75 16.11
C ILE A 219 11.22 30.15 16.59
N THR A 220 9.93 30.48 16.50
CA THR A 220 9.39 31.81 16.81
C THR A 220 8.74 31.90 18.20
N THR A 221 8.27 30.77 18.70
CA THR A 221 7.76 30.53 20.07
C THR A 221 8.36 29.20 20.54
N GLU A 222 8.21 28.83 21.81
CA GLU A 222 8.80 27.58 22.33
C GLU A 222 8.32 26.31 21.58
N ASP A 223 7.13 26.37 20.97
CA ASP A 223 6.42 25.24 20.36
C ASP A 223 6.22 25.34 18.84
N THR A 224 6.50 26.49 18.20
CA THR A 224 6.18 26.73 16.78
C THR A 224 7.42 27.00 15.93
N LEU A 225 7.59 26.18 14.89
CA LEU A 225 8.54 26.38 13.80
C LEU A 225 7.84 27.11 12.65
N THR A 226 8.26 28.34 12.37
CA THR A 226 7.85 29.04 11.14
C THR A 226 8.73 28.58 9.98
N VAL A 227 8.11 28.01 8.96
CA VAL A 227 8.79 27.31 7.87
C VAL A 227 9.02 28.25 6.68
N ASN A 228 10.28 28.43 6.31
CA ASN A 228 10.73 29.23 5.17
C ASN A 228 10.78 28.39 3.88
N LYS A 229 11.24 27.14 3.99
CA LYS A 229 11.26 26.16 2.88
C LYS A 229 10.92 24.77 3.37
N LEU A 230 10.29 23.98 2.50
CA LEU A 230 9.89 22.60 2.74
C LEU A 230 10.46 21.73 1.60
N PHE A 231 11.16 20.65 1.93
CA PHE A 231 11.72 19.70 0.97
C PHE A 231 11.26 18.28 1.28
N VAL A 232 10.68 17.63 0.27
CA VAL A 232 10.02 16.31 0.40
C VAL A 232 10.47 15.30 -0.66
N LYS A 233 11.42 15.68 -1.54
CA LYS A 233 11.86 14.90 -2.71
C LYS A 233 12.84 13.78 -2.37
N GLY A 234 12.44 12.85 -1.51
CA GLY A 234 13.25 11.73 -1.04
C GLY A 234 13.16 10.49 -1.93
N TYR A 235 13.29 10.66 -3.25
CA TYR A 235 13.21 9.57 -4.22
C TYR A 235 14.33 8.53 -4.03
N ALA A 236 14.07 7.31 -4.48
CA ALA A 236 15.09 6.28 -4.63
C ALA A 236 15.90 6.51 -5.93
N PRO A 237 17.18 6.10 -5.99
CA PRO A 237 17.91 5.97 -7.26
C PRO A 237 17.14 5.16 -8.30
N LEU A 238 17.33 5.46 -9.58
CA LEU A 238 16.66 4.74 -10.66
C LEU A 238 17.22 3.31 -10.82
N PHE A 239 16.45 2.41 -11.43
CA PHE A 239 17.00 1.17 -11.98
C PHE A 239 17.78 1.42 -13.27
N ASP A 240 18.60 0.45 -13.65
CA ASP A 240 19.25 0.40 -14.95
C ASP A 240 18.22 0.26 -16.08
N VAL A 241 18.56 0.76 -17.26
CA VAL A 241 17.66 0.80 -18.43
C VAL A 241 17.18 -0.62 -18.80
N PRO A 242 15.86 -0.84 -19.00
CA PRO A 242 15.33 -2.16 -19.36
C PRO A 242 15.95 -2.74 -20.63
N LYS A 243 16.24 -4.04 -20.61
CA LYS A 243 16.86 -4.78 -21.74
C LYS A 243 15.80 -5.34 -22.69
N ILE A 244 14.75 -4.56 -22.93
CA ILE A 244 13.59 -4.95 -23.73
C ILE A 244 13.96 -4.94 -25.21
N SER A 245 13.94 -6.12 -25.84
CA SER A 245 14.27 -6.28 -27.27
C SER A 245 13.05 -6.22 -28.22
N LYS A 246 11.84 -6.49 -27.70
CA LYS A 246 10.56 -6.52 -28.44
C LYS A 246 9.43 -5.97 -27.56
N ASP A 247 8.32 -5.57 -28.16
CA ASP A 247 7.14 -5.08 -27.44
C ASP A 247 6.62 -6.11 -26.42
N ILE A 248 6.55 -5.70 -25.14
CA ILE A 248 5.99 -6.50 -24.05
C ILE A 248 4.56 -6.02 -23.77
N LYS A 249 3.59 -6.93 -23.86
CA LYS A 249 2.16 -6.66 -23.67
C LYS A 249 1.68 -7.25 -22.35
N ILE A 250 1.13 -6.40 -21.49
CA ILE A 250 0.81 -6.70 -20.10
C ILE A 250 -0.65 -6.33 -19.83
N TYR A 251 -1.42 -7.25 -19.28
CA TYR A 251 -2.74 -6.95 -18.72
C TYR A 251 -2.59 -6.80 -17.21
N VAL A 252 -3.31 -5.84 -16.63
CA VAL A 252 -3.32 -5.55 -15.19
C VAL A 252 -4.76 -5.44 -14.73
N ALA A 253 -5.14 -6.31 -13.80
CA ALA A 253 -6.44 -6.24 -13.13
C ALA A 253 -6.25 -6.37 -11.62
N ALA A 254 -7.10 -5.68 -10.84
CA ALA A 254 -7.03 -5.68 -9.40
C ALA A 254 -8.39 -5.98 -8.77
N GLY A 255 -8.38 -6.80 -7.72
CA GLY A 255 -9.57 -7.23 -7.00
C GLY A 255 -10.23 -6.09 -6.20
N PRO A 256 -11.51 -6.27 -5.80
CA PRO A 256 -12.28 -7.52 -5.88
C PRO A 256 -12.64 -7.96 -7.31
N PHE A 257 -12.75 -9.27 -7.52
CA PHE A 257 -12.98 -9.91 -8.83
C PHE A 257 -14.44 -10.33 -9.07
N THR A 258 -15.33 -10.11 -8.10
CA THR A 258 -16.78 -10.34 -8.17
C THR A 258 -17.54 -9.13 -7.62
N PRO A 259 -18.76 -8.81 -8.11
CA PRO A 259 -19.60 -7.76 -7.52
C PRO A 259 -20.09 -8.15 -6.12
N SER A 260 -20.40 -7.17 -5.28
CA SER A 260 -20.74 -7.38 -3.86
C SER A 260 -22.05 -8.13 -3.57
N ASP A 261 -22.85 -8.43 -4.59
CA ASP A 261 -24.15 -9.11 -4.49
C ASP A 261 -24.10 -10.60 -4.87
N ASN A 262 -22.96 -11.13 -5.35
CA ASN A 262 -22.85 -12.53 -5.76
C ASN A 262 -21.40 -13.07 -5.77
N LEU A 263 -21.26 -14.39 -5.80
CA LEU A 263 -19.96 -15.08 -5.95
C LEU A 263 -19.81 -15.75 -7.32
N ASN A 264 -20.37 -15.17 -8.39
CA ASN A 264 -20.29 -15.75 -9.74
C ASN A 264 -18.99 -15.36 -10.47
N TYR A 265 -18.26 -14.32 -10.02
CA TYR A 265 -16.99 -13.86 -10.61
C TYR A 265 -17.07 -13.46 -12.11
N GLN A 266 -18.24 -13.05 -12.59
CA GLN A 266 -18.43 -12.65 -13.99
C GLN A 266 -17.38 -11.63 -14.52
N PRO A 267 -16.98 -10.57 -13.77
CA PRO A 267 -15.95 -9.64 -14.26
C PRO A 267 -14.59 -10.28 -14.51
N LEU A 268 -14.25 -11.34 -13.76
CA LEU A 268 -13.03 -12.14 -13.97
C LEU A 268 -13.17 -13.02 -15.22
N TRP A 269 -14.32 -13.65 -15.44
CA TRP A 269 -14.51 -14.51 -16.62
C TRP A 269 -14.53 -13.69 -17.93
N ASP A 270 -15.18 -12.52 -17.93
CA ASP A 270 -15.17 -11.60 -19.07
C ASP A 270 -13.75 -11.08 -19.37
N LEU A 271 -12.91 -10.90 -18.34
CA LEU A 271 -11.49 -10.58 -18.48
C LEU A 271 -10.71 -11.75 -19.07
N MET A 272 -10.95 -12.97 -18.60
CA MET A 272 -10.26 -14.17 -19.10
C MET A 272 -10.58 -14.44 -20.57
N GLU A 273 -11.83 -14.27 -21.01
CA GLU A 273 -12.18 -14.29 -22.45
C GLU A 273 -11.31 -13.31 -23.25
N ARG A 274 -11.18 -12.08 -22.76
CA ARG A 274 -10.42 -11.02 -23.41
C ARG A 274 -8.92 -11.33 -23.46
N VAL A 275 -8.37 -11.92 -22.40
CA VAL A 275 -6.97 -12.39 -22.34
C VAL A 275 -6.72 -13.60 -23.25
N VAL A 276 -7.71 -14.47 -23.46
CA VAL A 276 -7.62 -15.62 -24.38
C VAL A 276 -7.61 -15.16 -25.83
N GLU A 277 -8.42 -14.18 -26.20
CA GLU A 277 -8.47 -13.58 -27.54
C GLU A 277 -7.21 -12.74 -27.81
N ASP A 278 -6.91 -11.80 -26.91
CA ASP A 278 -5.82 -10.83 -27.07
C ASP A 278 -4.43 -11.40 -26.70
N GLU A 279 -4.32 -12.65 -26.21
CA GLU A 279 -3.08 -13.39 -25.82
C GLU A 279 -1.81 -12.51 -25.57
N PRO A 280 -1.80 -11.73 -24.47
CA PRO A 280 -0.67 -10.86 -24.11
C PRO A 280 0.52 -11.69 -23.59
N ASN A 281 1.70 -11.08 -23.44
CA ASN A 281 2.85 -11.76 -22.83
C ASN A 281 2.56 -12.15 -21.37
N MET A 282 1.85 -11.28 -20.63
CA MET A 282 1.53 -11.53 -19.23
C MET A 282 0.23 -10.88 -18.74
N LEU A 283 -0.32 -11.45 -17.67
CA LEU A 283 -1.48 -10.98 -16.91
C LEU A 283 -1.09 -10.85 -15.43
N ILE A 284 -1.09 -9.63 -14.90
CA ILE A 284 -0.89 -9.32 -13.48
C ILE A 284 -2.26 -9.22 -12.82
N LEU A 285 -2.53 -10.13 -11.88
CA LEU A 285 -3.74 -10.16 -11.06
C LEU A 285 -3.37 -9.77 -9.63
N VAL A 286 -3.82 -8.59 -9.20
CA VAL A 286 -3.61 -8.07 -7.84
C VAL A 286 -4.85 -8.35 -6.99
N GLY A 287 -4.67 -8.85 -5.77
CA GLY A 287 -5.77 -9.18 -4.86
C GLY A 287 -6.61 -7.98 -4.40
N PRO A 288 -7.70 -8.21 -3.65
CA PRO A 288 -8.12 -9.53 -3.15
C PRO A 288 -8.91 -10.34 -4.18
N PHE A 289 -8.58 -11.63 -4.25
CA PHE A 289 -9.33 -12.66 -4.97
C PHE A 289 -10.58 -13.04 -4.18
N VAL A 290 -10.43 -13.35 -2.89
CA VAL A 290 -11.55 -13.69 -1.99
C VAL A 290 -11.61 -12.64 -0.87
N GLU A 291 -12.31 -11.54 -1.15
CA GLU A 291 -12.41 -10.35 -0.28
C GLU A 291 -13.12 -10.66 1.05
N TYR A 292 -12.40 -10.55 2.16
CA TYR A 292 -12.93 -10.82 3.51
C TYR A 292 -14.10 -9.93 3.93
N THR A 293 -14.25 -8.74 3.32
CA THR A 293 -15.39 -7.85 3.59
C THR A 293 -16.66 -8.20 2.81
N HIS A 294 -16.59 -9.09 1.81
CA HIS A 294 -17.71 -9.44 0.92
C HIS A 294 -18.90 -10.04 1.68
N PRO A 295 -20.16 -9.63 1.40
CA PRO A 295 -21.34 -10.10 2.14
C PRO A 295 -21.48 -11.63 2.21
N GLU A 296 -21.36 -12.33 1.08
CA GLU A 296 -21.47 -13.81 1.06
C GLU A 296 -20.30 -14.53 1.76
N ILE A 297 -19.11 -13.92 1.81
CA ILE A 297 -17.95 -14.48 2.52
C ILE A 297 -18.16 -14.34 4.03
N LYS A 298 -18.64 -13.17 4.49
CA LYS A 298 -18.97 -12.91 5.90
C LYS A 298 -20.10 -13.78 6.46
N LYS A 299 -20.99 -14.30 5.61
CA LYS A 299 -22.03 -15.25 6.03
C LYS A 299 -21.47 -16.62 6.43
N CYS A 300 -20.23 -16.94 6.04
CA CYS A 300 -19.59 -18.26 6.25
C CYS A 300 -20.49 -19.44 5.81
N SER A 301 -21.25 -19.25 4.72
CA SER A 301 -22.20 -20.25 4.19
C SER A 301 -21.63 -21.11 3.06
N LEU A 302 -20.37 -20.89 2.66
CA LEU A 302 -19.64 -21.78 1.76
C LEU A 302 -19.42 -23.13 2.44
N LYS A 303 -19.55 -24.22 1.68
CA LYS A 303 -19.38 -25.59 2.19
C LYS A 303 -17.95 -26.15 2.01
N GLU A 304 -17.10 -25.38 1.34
CA GLU A 304 -15.67 -25.64 1.14
C GLU A 304 -14.85 -24.61 1.93
N THR A 305 -13.55 -24.85 2.14
CA THR A 305 -12.70 -23.84 2.81
C THR A 305 -12.46 -22.66 1.87
N PHE A 306 -12.13 -21.48 2.42
CA PHE A 306 -11.77 -20.33 1.59
C PHE A 306 -10.53 -20.60 0.70
N GLN A 307 -9.63 -21.50 1.12
CA GLN A 307 -8.50 -21.94 0.30
C GLN A 307 -8.97 -22.84 -0.86
N ASP A 308 -9.89 -23.78 -0.63
CA ASP A 308 -10.45 -24.62 -1.69
C ASP A 308 -11.21 -23.78 -2.73
N PHE A 309 -11.95 -22.77 -2.28
CA PHE A 309 -12.64 -21.84 -3.15
C PHE A 309 -11.66 -21.03 -4.01
N PHE A 310 -10.56 -20.53 -3.42
CA PHE A 310 -9.48 -19.86 -4.17
C PHE A 310 -8.79 -20.80 -5.16
N ASP A 311 -8.44 -22.03 -4.75
CA ASP A 311 -7.86 -23.06 -5.62
C ASP A 311 -8.78 -23.36 -6.83
N THR A 312 -10.10 -23.36 -6.61
CA THR A 312 -11.13 -23.56 -7.65
C THR A 312 -11.16 -22.39 -8.64
N LEU A 313 -11.16 -21.14 -8.15
CA LEU A 313 -11.05 -19.95 -9.02
C LEU A 313 -9.77 -20.01 -9.86
N LEU A 314 -8.65 -20.39 -9.25
CA LEU A 314 -7.36 -20.45 -9.90
C LEU A 314 -7.28 -21.55 -10.96
N THR A 315 -7.87 -22.72 -10.67
CA THR A 315 -7.99 -23.83 -11.62
C THR A 315 -8.78 -23.39 -12.86
N LYS A 316 -9.90 -22.67 -12.67
CA LYS A 316 -10.69 -22.13 -13.78
C LYS A 316 -9.92 -21.08 -14.60
N ILE A 317 -9.14 -20.19 -13.96
CA ILE A 317 -8.24 -19.25 -14.66
C ILE A 317 -7.26 -20.01 -15.57
N LEU A 318 -6.63 -21.09 -15.10
CA LEU A 318 -5.70 -21.88 -15.91
C LEU A 318 -6.37 -22.71 -17.01
N GLN A 319 -7.65 -23.08 -16.86
CA GLN A 319 -8.42 -23.75 -17.91
C GLN A 319 -8.65 -22.80 -19.10
N TYR A 320 -8.98 -21.52 -18.87
CA TYR A 320 -9.06 -20.52 -19.95
C TYR A 320 -7.74 -20.40 -20.72
N LEU A 321 -6.60 -20.48 -20.04
CA LEU A 321 -5.27 -20.38 -20.66
C LEU A 321 -4.65 -21.72 -21.09
N GLN A 322 -5.43 -22.80 -21.17
CA GLN A 322 -4.93 -24.07 -21.68
C GLN A 322 -4.52 -23.94 -23.16
N GLY A 323 -3.28 -24.35 -23.48
CA GLY A 323 -2.70 -24.15 -24.82
C GLY A 323 -2.34 -22.69 -25.15
N LYS A 324 -2.44 -21.77 -24.17
CA LYS A 324 -2.01 -20.38 -24.30
C LYS A 324 -0.66 -20.16 -23.64
N SER A 325 0.00 -19.09 -24.07
CA SER A 325 1.36 -18.75 -23.67
C SER A 325 1.47 -17.53 -22.75
N THR A 326 0.33 -16.94 -22.36
CA THR A 326 0.24 -15.82 -21.42
C THR A 326 0.72 -16.24 -20.03
N ARG A 327 1.71 -15.53 -19.48
CA ARG A 327 2.22 -15.74 -18.12
C ARG A 327 1.32 -15.08 -17.08
N ILE A 328 0.86 -15.79 -16.05
CA ILE A 328 0.11 -15.20 -14.93
C ILE A 328 1.05 -14.82 -13.79
N ILE A 329 0.85 -13.63 -13.24
CA ILE A 329 1.48 -13.16 -12.01
C ILE A 329 0.38 -12.84 -11.00
N LEU A 330 0.34 -13.57 -9.89
CA LEU A 330 -0.53 -13.27 -8.76
C LEU A 330 0.20 -12.37 -7.76
N VAL A 331 -0.48 -11.31 -7.29
CA VAL A 331 -0.06 -10.51 -6.15
C VAL A 331 -1.17 -10.59 -5.09
N PRO A 332 -0.90 -11.06 -3.87
CA PRO A 332 -1.88 -11.23 -2.80
C PRO A 332 -2.36 -9.88 -2.26
N SER A 333 -3.35 -9.95 -1.38
CA SER A 333 -3.80 -8.80 -0.60
C SER A 333 -3.98 -9.17 0.85
N ASN A 334 -3.73 -8.22 1.77
CA ASN A 334 -4.09 -8.36 3.18
C ASN A 334 -5.62 -8.50 3.42
N ARG A 335 -6.41 -8.42 2.35
CA ARG A 335 -7.86 -8.60 2.30
C ARG A 335 -8.30 -9.96 1.74
N ASP A 336 -7.36 -10.82 1.33
CA ASP A 336 -7.66 -12.20 0.93
C ASP A 336 -7.96 -13.06 2.17
N VAL A 337 -9.21 -13.48 2.34
CA VAL A 337 -9.70 -14.15 3.56
C VAL A 337 -9.05 -15.51 3.83
N HIS A 338 -8.43 -16.12 2.82
CA HIS A 338 -7.71 -17.40 2.91
C HIS A 338 -6.21 -17.22 3.19
N HIS A 339 -5.72 -15.98 3.27
CA HIS A 339 -4.28 -15.67 3.34
C HIS A 339 -3.95 -14.73 4.52
N HIS A 340 -2.69 -14.32 4.65
CA HIS A 340 -2.24 -13.50 5.77
C HIS A 340 -2.91 -12.10 5.81
N PRO A 341 -3.58 -11.70 6.91
CA PRO A 341 -4.35 -10.45 6.98
C PRO A 341 -3.51 -9.23 7.42
N VAL A 342 -2.18 -9.29 7.29
CA VAL A 342 -1.22 -8.29 7.79
C VAL A 342 -0.27 -7.89 6.67
N PHE A 343 -0.10 -6.60 6.42
CA PHE A 343 0.83 -6.06 5.42
C PHE A 343 2.22 -5.83 6.04
N PRO A 344 3.33 -6.10 5.31
CA PRO A 344 3.41 -6.79 4.01
C PRO A 344 2.96 -8.25 4.08
N THR A 345 2.41 -8.80 2.99
CA THR A 345 1.95 -10.21 2.92
C THR A 345 2.90 -11.07 2.07
N PRO A 346 3.09 -12.37 2.38
CA PRO A 346 3.95 -13.25 1.61
C PRO A 346 3.21 -13.70 0.33
N GLU A 347 3.92 -14.28 -0.63
CA GLU A 347 3.27 -14.89 -1.81
C GLU A 347 2.26 -15.99 -1.42
N PHE A 348 1.27 -16.24 -2.27
CA PHE A 348 0.35 -17.38 -2.09
C PHE A 348 1.07 -18.73 -2.14
N ILE A 349 0.62 -19.66 -1.29
CA ILE A 349 1.00 -21.07 -1.35
C ILE A 349 0.12 -21.75 -2.40
N LEU A 350 0.66 -22.03 -3.58
CA LEU A 350 -0.09 -22.63 -4.68
C LEU A 350 -0.14 -24.16 -4.55
N ASN A 351 -1.35 -24.74 -4.58
CA ASN A 351 -1.54 -26.18 -4.53
C ASN A 351 -1.28 -26.82 -5.91
N THR A 352 -0.01 -27.09 -6.22
CA THR A 352 0.43 -27.66 -7.51
C THR A 352 -0.26 -28.98 -7.86
N ASN A 353 -0.63 -29.78 -6.86
CA ASN A 353 -1.30 -31.08 -7.06
C ASN A 353 -2.72 -30.92 -7.63
N LYS A 354 -3.46 -29.90 -7.19
CA LYS A 354 -4.77 -29.54 -7.79
C LYS A 354 -4.64 -28.86 -9.15
N LEU A 355 -3.54 -28.13 -9.35
CA LEU A 355 -3.38 -27.18 -10.45
C LEU A 355 -2.78 -27.78 -11.75
N GLY A 356 -2.19 -28.97 -11.66
CA GLY A 356 -1.81 -29.80 -12.82
C GLY A 356 -0.59 -29.28 -13.62
N SER A 357 -0.47 -29.72 -14.88
CA SER A 357 0.68 -29.42 -15.75
C SER A 357 0.77 -27.95 -16.19
N ASN A 358 -0.32 -27.17 -16.11
CA ASN A 358 -0.34 -25.74 -16.45
C ASN A 358 0.33 -24.85 -15.38
N THR A 359 0.81 -25.44 -14.28
CA THR A 359 1.55 -24.75 -13.19
C THR A 359 2.78 -23.99 -13.66
N THR A 360 3.39 -24.35 -14.79
CA THR A 360 4.56 -23.64 -15.35
C THR A 360 4.23 -22.20 -15.72
N ASN A 361 2.99 -21.89 -16.14
CA ASN A 361 2.56 -20.59 -16.64
C ASN A 361 2.20 -19.57 -15.55
N ILE A 362 2.28 -19.96 -14.27
CA ILE A 362 1.90 -19.09 -13.15
C ILE A 362 3.04 -18.84 -12.16
N CYS A 363 3.13 -17.61 -11.68
CA CYS A 363 4.03 -17.19 -10.61
C CYS A 363 3.23 -16.43 -9.55
N SER A 364 3.60 -16.58 -8.28
CA SER A 364 3.08 -15.80 -7.17
C SER A 364 4.17 -14.89 -6.61
N MET A 365 3.85 -13.62 -6.45
CA MET A 365 4.70 -12.60 -5.85
C MET A 365 4.11 -12.18 -4.49
N PRO A 366 4.88 -11.60 -3.57
CA PRO A 366 4.33 -11.01 -2.34
C PRO A 366 3.72 -9.63 -2.57
N ASP A 367 3.06 -9.06 -1.56
CA ASP A 367 2.61 -7.66 -1.54
C ASP A 367 3.31 -6.87 -0.40
N PRO A 368 4.08 -5.81 -0.71
CA PRO A 368 4.35 -5.30 -2.04
C PRO A 368 5.48 -6.09 -2.72
N CYS A 369 5.68 -5.87 -4.02
CA CYS A 369 6.81 -6.43 -4.74
C CYS A 369 7.32 -5.51 -5.86
N ILE A 370 8.55 -5.76 -6.29
CA ILE A 370 9.03 -5.37 -7.62
C ILE A 370 9.25 -6.65 -8.43
N ILE A 371 8.62 -6.69 -9.59
CA ILE A 371 8.75 -7.73 -10.62
C ILE A 371 9.81 -7.24 -11.62
N ASN A 372 10.72 -8.10 -12.03
CA ASN A 372 11.68 -7.83 -13.09
C ASN A 372 11.28 -8.63 -14.35
N VAL A 373 11.06 -7.92 -15.45
CA VAL A 373 10.73 -8.48 -16.77
C VAL A 373 11.77 -8.04 -17.79
N ASP A 374 12.81 -8.86 -18.00
CA ASP A 374 13.95 -8.52 -18.89
C ASP A 374 14.57 -7.12 -18.60
N GLY A 375 14.69 -6.76 -17.31
CA GLY A 375 15.16 -5.45 -16.84
C GLY A 375 14.05 -4.42 -16.62
N LEU A 376 12.81 -4.69 -17.04
CA LEU A 376 11.65 -3.86 -16.74
C LEU A 376 11.18 -4.12 -15.30
N HIS A 377 11.64 -3.29 -14.39
CA HIS A 377 11.20 -3.24 -13.00
C HIS A 377 9.79 -2.64 -12.84
N ILE A 378 8.81 -3.48 -12.51
CA ILE A 378 7.41 -3.11 -12.23
C ILE A 378 7.14 -3.26 -10.73
N GLY A 379 6.94 -2.14 -10.03
CA GLY A 379 6.51 -2.13 -8.63
C GLY A 379 5.00 -2.32 -8.51
N VAL A 380 4.54 -3.13 -7.56
CA VAL A 380 3.11 -3.41 -7.32
C VAL A 380 2.83 -3.46 -5.82
N THR A 381 1.68 -2.91 -5.42
CA THR A 381 1.05 -3.22 -4.13
C THR A 381 -0.46 -3.39 -4.26
N SER A 382 -1.09 -4.18 -3.40
CA SER A 382 -2.56 -4.33 -3.35
C SER A 382 -3.25 -3.29 -2.47
N VAL A 383 -2.49 -2.70 -1.53
CA VAL A 383 -3.00 -1.77 -0.54
C VAL A 383 -3.40 -0.46 -1.22
N ASP A 384 -4.59 0.05 -0.88
CA ASP A 384 -5.14 1.28 -1.44
C ASP A 384 -4.47 2.54 -0.86
N VAL A 385 -3.16 2.66 -1.08
CA VAL A 385 -2.31 3.75 -0.58
C VAL A 385 -2.78 5.11 -1.09
N LEU A 386 -3.30 5.19 -2.33
CA LEU A 386 -3.83 6.44 -2.90
C LEU A 386 -5.07 6.94 -2.13
N ARG A 387 -6.01 6.05 -1.79
CA ARG A 387 -7.18 6.40 -0.96
C ARG A 387 -6.77 6.77 0.46
N HIS A 388 -5.83 6.03 1.06
CA HIS A 388 -5.35 6.28 2.43
C HIS A 388 -4.61 7.63 2.52
N LEU A 389 -3.69 7.91 1.60
CA LEU A 389 -3.05 9.23 1.47
C LEU A 389 -4.09 10.33 1.25
N GLY A 390 -5.07 10.10 0.36
CA GLY A 390 -6.12 11.06 0.07
C GLY A 390 -6.97 11.45 1.29
N GLN A 391 -7.15 10.55 2.27
CA GLN A 391 -7.83 10.84 3.53
C GLN A 391 -6.97 11.66 4.50
N GLN A 392 -5.66 11.37 4.54
CA GLN A 392 -4.71 11.99 5.47
C GLN A 392 -4.11 13.32 4.99
N GLU A 393 -4.19 13.62 3.69
CA GLU A 393 -3.61 14.82 3.06
C GLU A 393 -4.13 16.16 3.65
N VAL A 394 -3.20 17.11 3.82
CA VAL A 394 -3.43 18.56 3.87
C VAL A 394 -2.67 19.17 2.69
N SER A 395 -3.33 20.01 1.89
CA SER A 395 -2.65 20.75 0.81
C SER A 395 -3.26 22.14 0.63
N ASN A 396 -2.45 23.10 0.17
CA ASN A 396 -2.91 24.44 -0.25
C ASN A 396 -2.86 24.61 -1.78
N THR A 397 -2.85 23.49 -2.51
CA THR A 397 -2.79 23.43 -3.98
C THR A 397 -4.12 22.93 -4.57
N PRO A 398 -5.21 23.73 -4.53
CA PRO A 398 -6.47 23.41 -5.20
C PRO A 398 -6.30 23.40 -6.73
N GLY A 399 -7.15 22.66 -7.44
CA GLY A 399 -7.17 22.61 -8.91
C GLY A 399 -6.01 21.83 -9.58
N MET A 400 -4.95 21.47 -8.85
CA MET A 400 -3.87 20.62 -9.37
C MET A 400 -4.26 19.14 -9.42
N ASP A 401 -3.50 18.35 -10.19
CA ASP A 401 -3.66 16.89 -10.29
C ASP A 401 -3.41 16.20 -8.94
N ARG A 402 -4.51 16.01 -8.19
CA ARG A 402 -4.47 15.38 -6.87
C ARG A 402 -4.01 13.92 -6.92
N LEU A 403 -4.40 13.15 -7.95
CA LEU A 403 -3.98 11.75 -8.03
C LEU A 403 -2.48 11.64 -8.31
N GLY A 404 -1.96 12.49 -9.20
CA GLY A 404 -0.52 12.61 -9.41
C GLY A 404 0.23 13.00 -8.15
N ARG A 405 -0.29 13.98 -7.39
CA ARG A 405 0.30 14.41 -6.12
C ARG A 405 0.28 13.34 -5.02
N LEU A 406 -0.76 12.50 -4.97
CA LEU A 406 -0.84 11.37 -4.03
C LEU A 406 0.12 10.24 -4.45
N ALA A 407 0.24 9.94 -5.74
CA ALA A 407 1.24 9.01 -6.27
C ALA A 407 2.68 9.50 -6.03
N GLU A 408 2.92 10.80 -6.19
CA GLU A 408 4.21 11.44 -5.94
C GLU A 408 4.67 11.27 -4.48
N HIS A 409 3.76 11.23 -3.50
CA HIS A 409 4.09 10.90 -2.11
C HIS A 409 4.63 9.48 -1.91
N VAL A 410 4.20 8.51 -2.74
CA VAL A 410 4.71 7.13 -2.71
C VAL A 410 6.15 7.09 -3.21
N LEU A 411 6.41 7.73 -4.37
CA LEU A 411 7.75 7.83 -4.98
C LEU A 411 8.73 8.62 -4.11
N SER A 412 8.32 9.81 -3.67
CA SER A 412 9.15 10.75 -2.89
C SER A 412 9.39 10.32 -1.44
N GLN A 413 8.73 9.25 -0.96
CA GLN A 413 9.02 8.60 0.32
C GLN A 413 9.71 7.23 0.16
N SER A 414 10.02 6.80 -1.07
CA SER A 414 10.65 5.51 -1.38
C SER A 414 9.97 4.30 -0.71
N SER A 415 8.63 4.34 -0.58
CA SER A 415 7.87 3.30 0.11
C SER A 415 6.52 3.08 -0.54
N PHE A 416 6.15 1.81 -0.74
CA PHE A 416 4.82 1.41 -1.21
C PHE A 416 3.69 1.85 -0.27
N TYR A 417 4.01 2.12 1.01
CA TYR A 417 3.04 2.55 2.00
C TYR A 417 3.65 3.51 3.03
N PRO A 418 3.69 4.83 2.77
CA PRO A 418 4.34 5.80 3.66
C PRO A 418 3.42 6.38 4.75
N VAL A 419 2.11 6.06 4.74
CA VAL A 419 1.14 6.59 5.72
C VAL A 419 1.34 5.92 7.08
N TYR A 420 1.55 6.72 8.13
CA TYR A 420 1.68 6.20 9.50
C TYR A 420 1.07 7.16 10.54
N PRO A 421 0.21 6.68 11.46
CA PRO A 421 -0.28 5.30 11.58
C PRO A 421 -1.19 4.89 10.40
N PRO A 422 -1.29 3.59 10.07
CA PRO A 422 -2.26 3.11 9.09
C PRO A 422 -3.70 3.41 9.56
N PRO A 423 -4.64 3.68 8.63
CA PRO A 423 -6.03 3.86 8.98
C PRO A 423 -6.68 2.52 9.41
N PRO A 424 -7.82 2.56 10.13
CA PRO A 424 -8.56 1.36 10.50
C PRO A 424 -8.85 0.45 9.30
N GLY A 425 -8.60 -0.84 9.44
CA GLY A 425 -8.77 -1.86 8.39
C GLY A 425 -7.48 -2.30 7.68
N LEU A 426 -6.34 -1.63 7.91
CA LEU A 426 -5.03 -2.12 7.48
C LEU A 426 -4.19 -2.52 8.70
N ASN A 427 -3.97 -3.82 8.89
CA ASN A 427 -2.99 -4.33 9.85
C ASN A 427 -1.60 -4.21 9.24
N LEU A 428 -0.65 -3.66 10.01
CA LEU A 428 0.72 -3.38 9.57
C LEU A 428 1.70 -3.98 10.58
N ASP A 429 2.62 -4.84 10.15
CA ASP A 429 3.81 -5.19 10.95
C ASP A 429 4.91 -4.17 10.60
N THR A 430 5.28 -3.32 11.57
CA THR A 430 6.19 -2.18 11.33
C THR A 430 7.62 -2.64 11.01
N ARG A 431 8.04 -3.79 11.53
CA ARG A 431 9.36 -4.39 11.24
C ARG A 431 9.40 -4.93 9.82
N LEU A 432 8.43 -5.75 9.43
CA LEU A 432 8.32 -6.31 8.08
C LEU A 432 8.09 -5.20 7.05
N TRP A 433 7.26 -4.19 7.37
CA TRP A 433 7.08 -2.99 6.57
C TRP A 433 8.41 -2.27 6.29
N LYS A 434 9.20 -1.98 7.33
CA LYS A 434 10.47 -1.27 7.12
C LYS A 434 11.46 -2.09 6.31
N GLN A 435 11.41 -3.42 6.40
CA GLN A 435 12.32 -4.32 5.70
C GLN A 435 11.91 -4.59 4.24
N TYR A 436 10.62 -4.64 3.94
CA TYR A 436 10.10 -5.16 2.66
C TYR A 436 9.13 -4.23 1.90
N ALA A 437 8.65 -3.14 2.50
CA ALA A 437 7.77 -2.15 1.84
C ALA A 437 8.44 -0.81 1.51
N CYS A 438 9.73 -0.65 1.81
CA CYS A 438 10.58 0.38 1.21
C CYS A 438 11.23 -0.16 -0.06
N PHE A 439 11.36 0.66 -1.10
CA PHE A 439 12.13 0.32 -2.30
C PHE A 439 13.42 1.12 -2.39
N GLU A 440 14.54 0.42 -2.56
CA GLU A 440 15.88 1.02 -2.64
C GLU A 440 16.21 1.59 -4.02
N ARG A 441 15.53 1.10 -5.06
CA ARG A 441 15.55 1.63 -6.42
C ARG A 441 14.11 1.90 -6.90
N GLN A 442 13.91 3.00 -7.61
CA GLN A 442 12.60 3.44 -8.08
C GLN A 442 12.20 2.63 -9.32
N PRO A 443 11.05 1.92 -9.31
CA PRO A 443 10.61 1.10 -10.44
C PRO A 443 10.29 1.95 -11.68
N HIS A 444 10.37 1.34 -12.85
CA HIS A 444 10.02 1.94 -14.14
C HIS A 444 8.51 2.15 -14.29
N VAL A 445 7.72 1.21 -13.78
CA VAL A 445 6.26 1.26 -13.72
C VAL A 445 5.82 0.97 -12.29
N LEU A 446 4.87 1.73 -11.75
CA LEU A 446 4.34 1.55 -10.40
C LEU A 446 2.82 1.38 -10.45
N ILE A 447 2.34 0.19 -10.08
CA ILE A 447 0.93 -0.18 -10.11
C ILE A 447 0.34 0.01 -8.70
N LEU A 448 -0.60 0.96 -8.57
CA LEU A 448 -1.26 1.36 -7.33
C LEU A 448 -2.80 1.26 -7.49
N PRO A 449 -3.40 0.06 -7.39
CA PRO A 449 -4.83 -0.12 -7.58
C PRO A 449 -5.65 0.47 -6.44
N SER A 450 -6.63 1.30 -6.80
CA SER A 450 -7.38 2.13 -5.87
C SER A 450 -8.86 2.21 -6.26
N ASP A 451 -9.72 2.46 -5.28
CA ASP A 451 -11.15 2.71 -5.52
C ASP A 451 -11.42 4.08 -6.18
N VAL A 452 -10.43 5.00 -6.12
CA VAL A 452 -10.46 6.30 -6.81
C VAL A 452 -10.35 6.12 -8.33
N ARG A 453 -10.71 7.16 -9.09
CA ARG A 453 -10.69 7.13 -10.55
C ARG A 453 -9.33 6.66 -11.11
N HIS A 454 -9.40 5.88 -12.18
CA HIS A 454 -8.27 5.42 -12.98
C HIS A 454 -7.27 6.52 -13.34
N TYR A 455 -6.00 6.15 -13.40
CA TYR A 455 -4.89 7.08 -13.58
C TYR A 455 -3.74 6.40 -14.32
N CYS A 456 -3.16 7.05 -15.32
CA CYS A 456 -1.87 6.65 -15.89
C CYS A 456 -1.09 7.89 -16.32
N LYS A 457 0.04 8.20 -15.65
CA LYS A 457 0.94 9.30 -16.02
C LYS A 457 2.38 9.04 -15.57
N PRO A 458 3.38 9.62 -16.26
CA PRO A 458 4.75 9.66 -15.78
C PRO A 458 4.93 10.66 -14.62
N LEU A 459 5.62 10.23 -13.57
CA LEU A 459 6.00 11.00 -12.39
C LEU A 459 7.45 10.62 -12.01
N ASN A 460 8.35 11.60 -11.95
CA ASN A 460 9.78 11.40 -11.65
C ASN A 460 10.43 10.23 -12.42
N GLU A 461 10.20 10.12 -13.73
CA GLU A 461 10.68 9.00 -14.59
C GLU A 461 10.09 7.61 -14.27
N CYS A 462 9.07 7.50 -13.42
CA CYS A 462 8.25 6.30 -13.21
C CYS A 462 6.86 6.46 -13.88
N LEU A 463 6.36 5.46 -14.60
CA LEU A 463 4.96 5.44 -15.04
C LEU A 463 4.06 4.92 -13.91
N VAL A 464 3.23 5.78 -13.31
CA VAL A 464 2.29 5.35 -12.27
C VAL A 464 0.93 5.00 -12.88
N LEU A 465 0.41 3.82 -12.52
CA LEU A 465 -0.85 3.25 -13.01
C LEU A 465 -1.80 2.91 -11.84
N ASN A 466 -3.00 3.48 -11.84
CA ASN A 466 -4.17 2.95 -11.13
C ASN A 466 -5.14 2.33 -12.14
N PRO A 467 -5.26 0.98 -12.22
CA PRO A 467 -6.21 0.30 -13.12
C PRO A 467 -7.66 0.29 -12.62
N GLU A 468 -7.98 0.92 -11.48
CA GLU A 468 -9.21 0.72 -10.72
C GLU A 468 -9.41 -0.76 -10.28
N ARG A 469 -10.66 -1.22 -10.21
CA ARG A 469 -11.09 -2.49 -9.59
C ARG A 469 -11.89 -3.29 -10.61
N LEU A 470 -11.60 -4.58 -10.74
CA LEU A 470 -12.28 -5.44 -11.72
C LEU A 470 -13.76 -5.66 -11.40
N GLN A 471 -14.20 -5.57 -10.15
CA GLN A 471 -15.64 -5.54 -9.79
C GLN A 471 -16.43 -4.43 -10.51
N LYS A 472 -15.77 -3.35 -10.97
CA LYS A 472 -16.36 -2.29 -11.80
C LYS A 472 -16.28 -2.61 -13.30
N TYR A 473 -15.86 -3.82 -13.69
CA TYR A 473 -15.48 -4.24 -15.03
C TYR A 473 -14.39 -3.36 -15.65
N ILE A 474 -13.35 -3.00 -14.89
CA ILE A 474 -12.23 -2.17 -15.38
C ILE A 474 -10.90 -2.93 -15.23
N CYS A 475 -10.10 -2.93 -16.28
CA CYS A 475 -8.70 -3.36 -16.27
C CYS A 475 -7.82 -2.39 -17.07
N ALA A 476 -6.51 -2.57 -17.00
CA ALA A 476 -5.55 -1.84 -17.82
C ALA A 476 -4.74 -2.78 -18.72
N LYS A 477 -4.41 -2.30 -19.92
CA LYS A 477 -3.49 -2.91 -20.87
C LYS A 477 -2.27 -2.00 -21.01
N LEU A 478 -1.06 -2.56 -21.01
CA LEU A 478 0.19 -1.84 -21.24
C LEU A 478 0.96 -2.48 -22.40
N CYS A 479 1.50 -1.66 -23.29
CA CYS A 479 2.48 -2.07 -24.30
C CYS A 479 3.78 -1.31 -24.06
N VAL A 480 4.83 -2.02 -23.65
CA VAL A 480 6.16 -1.45 -23.39
C VAL A 480 7.05 -1.74 -24.58
N ARG A 481 7.43 -0.70 -25.33
CA ARG A 481 8.29 -0.80 -26.51
C ARG A 481 9.78 -0.82 -26.11
N PRO A 482 10.69 -1.36 -26.95
CA PRO A 482 12.14 -1.25 -26.77
C PRO A 482 12.64 0.18 -26.55
N MET A 483 13.77 0.35 -25.88
CA MET A 483 14.45 1.64 -25.70
C MET A 483 15.39 1.92 -26.87
N ASN A 484 15.19 3.04 -27.58
CA ASN A 484 16.03 3.40 -28.74
C ASN A 484 17.27 4.23 -28.37
N ASN A 485 17.23 4.96 -27.24
CA ASN A 485 18.17 6.05 -26.95
C ASN A 485 19.10 5.76 -25.76
N GLY A 486 19.22 4.51 -25.33
CA GLY A 486 20.06 4.13 -24.17
C GLY A 486 19.64 4.73 -22.82
N LYS A 487 18.41 5.25 -22.71
CA LYS A 487 17.79 5.75 -21.48
C LYS A 487 16.36 5.22 -21.36
N TRP A 488 15.90 4.96 -20.14
CA TRP A 488 14.49 4.74 -19.85
C TRP A 488 13.67 6.00 -20.11
N ASP A 489 12.51 5.84 -20.76
CA ASP A 489 11.53 6.90 -20.97
C ASP A 489 10.11 6.31 -20.81
N PRO A 490 9.34 6.72 -19.77
CA PRO A 490 7.95 6.31 -19.58
C PRO A 490 7.04 6.50 -20.80
N ASN A 491 7.32 7.47 -21.69
CA ASN A 491 6.53 7.72 -22.90
C ASN A 491 6.75 6.65 -24.00
N ARG A 492 7.66 5.70 -23.77
CA ARG A 492 7.78 4.45 -24.56
C ARG A 492 6.71 3.41 -24.21
N VAL A 493 5.98 3.61 -23.11
CA VAL A 493 4.82 2.79 -22.76
C VAL A 493 3.55 3.39 -23.39
N SER A 494 2.69 2.54 -23.92
CA SER A 494 1.28 2.86 -24.20
C SER A 494 0.39 2.20 -23.15
N CYS A 495 -0.65 2.88 -22.68
CA CYS A 495 -1.63 2.35 -21.73
C CYS A 495 -3.06 2.61 -22.18
N GLU A 496 -3.88 1.57 -22.19
CA GLU A 496 -5.34 1.67 -22.34
C GLU A 496 -5.99 1.15 -21.05
N ILE A 497 -6.74 1.99 -20.35
CA ILE A 497 -7.60 1.56 -19.24
C ILE A 497 -9.00 1.40 -19.81
N VAL A 498 -9.55 0.20 -19.76
CA VAL A 498 -10.73 -0.20 -20.53
C VAL A 498 -11.83 -0.78 -19.65
N LYS A 499 -13.07 -0.68 -20.13
CA LYS A 499 -14.14 -1.58 -19.72
C LYS A 499 -13.94 -2.96 -20.33
N VAL A 500 -14.02 -3.99 -19.50
CA VAL A 500 -13.92 -5.40 -19.88
C VAL A 500 -15.17 -5.86 -20.63
#